data_AF-A0A957KSS4-F1
#
_entry.id   AF-A0A957KSS4-F1
#
_cell.length_a   1.000
_cell.length_b   1.000
_cell.length_c   1.000
_cell.angle_alpha   90.00
_cell.angle_beta   90.00
_cell.angle_gamma   90.00
#
_symmetry.space_group_name_H-M   'P 1'
#
loop_
_entity.id
_entity.type
_entity.pdbx_description
1 polymer ?
#
loop_
_entity_poly.entity_id
_entity_poly.type
_entity_poly.pdbx_seq_one_letter_code
_entity_poly.pdbx_strand_id
1 'polypeptide(L)'
;STNPLAPDSLANMEYSSELASDGVALLENGVYTESIAPDSASMIEIRLLPAPIAYGTLDDQDSAAVLLAESGGGSGTFIVLAVVQAPEGTPVNVANAPLGDRVQVQSLAIADNQITVEMLAQGPDDPMCCPSQQTTQVYELQGDTLALVDETTSSTESGSSASTLAGTTWVWSQTQMNDDTLKTPAVEGAFTLTFNDDGTAGATTDCNTYSGSYTEEGGSLAIELPAATLMACPDDSQEQEFIADVTSINSYIVTE
;
A
#
# COMPACT_ATOMS: atom_id res chain seq x y z
N SER A 1 -23.70 23.43 26.30
CA SER A 1 -23.78 23.55 24.85
C SER A 1 -23.63 22.15 24.29
N THR A 2 -24.59 21.67 23.50
CA THR A 2 -24.42 20.44 22.70
C THR A 2 -23.35 20.72 21.64
N ASN A 3 -22.33 19.88 21.54
CA ASN A 3 -21.33 20.01 20.48
C ASN A 3 -22.06 19.84 19.13
N PRO A 4 -22.12 20.86 18.26
CA PRO A 4 -22.86 20.80 17.01
C PRO A 4 -22.25 19.82 15.99
N LEU A 5 -20.99 19.43 16.20
CA LEU A 5 -20.28 18.43 15.40
C LEU A 5 -20.22 17.06 16.12
N ALA A 6 -21.04 16.85 17.14
CA ALA A 6 -21.14 15.53 17.76
C ALA A 6 -21.58 14.48 16.73
N PRO A 7 -21.16 13.20 16.88
CA PRO A 7 -21.54 12.13 15.95
C PRO A 7 -23.05 12.05 15.68
N ASP A 8 -23.89 12.27 16.70
CA ASP A 8 -25.35 12.28 16.55
C ASP A 8 -25.84 13.41 15.63
N SER A 9 -25.21 14.59 15.69
CA SER A 9 -25.53 15.71 14.80
C SER A 9 -25.09 15.43 13.37
N LEU A 10 -23.87 14.89 13.20
CA LEU A 10 -23.33 14.50 11.89
C LEU A 10 -24.16 13.39 11.23
N ALA A 11 -24.78 12.51 12.02
CA ALA A 11 -25.66 11.44 11.56
C ALA A 11 -27.09 11.91 11.22
N ASN A 12 -27.48 13.14 11.58
CA ASN A 12 -28.85 13.65 11.42
C ASN A 12 -28.85 15.05 10.78
N MET A 13 -28.15 15.19 9.66
CA MET A 13 -28.04 16.44 8.90
C MET A 13 -28.01 16.17 7.39
N GLU A 14 -28.11 17.24 6.61
CA GLU A 14 -28.02 17.19 5.14
C GLU A 14 -26.56 17.17 4.69
N TYR A 15 -26.28 16.31 3.71
CA TYR A 15 -25.03 16.31 2.94
C TYR A 15 -25.35 16.53 1.47
N SER A 16 -24.53 17.30 0.77
CA SER A 16 -24.60 17.37 -0.69
C SER A 16 -24.18 16.02 -1.28
N SER A 17 -24.92 15.52 -2.26
CA SER A 17 -24.61 14.28 -2.95
C SER A 17 -25.10 14.34 -4.39
N GLU A 18 -24.25 13.92 -5.33
CA GLU A 18 -24.62 13.85 -6.75
C GLU A 18 -25.57 12.70 -7.06
N LEU A 19 -25.68 11.71 -6.14
CA LEU A 19 -26.58 10.56 -6.32
C LEU A 19 -28.01 10.86 -5.88
N ALA A 20 -28.21 11.71 -4.88
CA ALA A 20 -29.54 12.09 -4.42
C ALA A 20 -30.25 12.93 -5.49
N SER A 21 -31.52 12.65 -5.78
CA SER A 21 -32.23 13.33 -6.87
C SER A 21 -32.39 14.84 -6.67
N ASP A 22 -32.50 15.28 -5.42
CA ASP A 22 -32.57 16.69 -5.03
C ASP A 22 -31.17 17.33 -4.84
N GLY A 23 -30.09 16.58 -5.08
CA GLY A 23 -28.70 17.01 -4.88
C GLY A 23 -28.26 17.05 -3.41
N VAL A 24 -29.17 16.70 -2.49
CA VAL A 24 -28.93 16.67 -1.04
C VAL A 24 -29.54 15.40 -0.43
N ALA A 25 -28.81 14.83 0.51
CA ALA A 25 -29.19 13.65 1.27
C ALA A 25 -29.38 14.02 2.74
N LEU A 26 -30.63 14.07 3.19
CA LEU A 26 -30.94 14.19 4.61
C LEU A 26 -30.72 12.84 5.28
N LEU A 27 -29.63 12.70 6.04
CA LEU A 27 -29.38 11.48 6.79
C LEU A 27 -30.30 11.40 8.01
N GLU A 28 -30.86 10.21 8.24
CA GLU A 28 -31.55 9.86 9.47
C GLU A 28 -30.80 8.70 10.13
N ASN A 29 -30.24 8.94 11.31
CA ASN A 29 -29.35 7.99 12.00
C ASN A 29 -28.20 7.49 11.10
N GLY A 30 -27.65 8.39 10.29
CA GLY A 30 -26.48 8.18 9.44
C GLY A 30 -26.78 7.51 8.11
N VAL A 31 -28.06 7.39 7.72
CA VAL A 31 -28.45 6.73 6.46
C VAL A 31 -29.50 7.55 5.71
N TYR A 32 -29.32 7.63 4.40
CA TYR A 32 -30.32 8.09 3.45
C TYR A 32 -30.52 6.99 2.40
N THR A 33 -31.78 6.77 1.99
CA THR A 33 -32.11 5.83 0.92
C THR A 33 -33.16 6.41 -0.01
N GLU A 34 -32.98 6.19 -1.31
CA GLU A 34 -33.91 6.65 -2.36
C GLU A 34 -34.10 5.56 -3.42
N SER A 35 -35.30 5.43 -3.99
CA SER A 35 -35.53 4.47 -5.07
C SER A 35 -35.07 5.01 -6.41
N ILE A 36 -34.26 4.25 -7.17
CA ILE A 36 -33.71 4.72 -8.45
C ILE A 36 -34.74 4.74 -9.59
N ALA A 37 -35.86 4.03 -9.44
CA ALA A 37 -36.98 4.02 -10.37
C ALA A 37 -38.23 3.42 -9.69
N PRO A 38 -39.45 3.72 -10.17
CA PRO A 38 -40.67 3.06 -9.71
C PRO A 38 -40.51 1.53 -9.76
N ASP A 39 -40.82 0.86 -8.65
CA ASP A 39 -40.74 -0.60 -8.48
C ASP A 39 -39.32 -1.21 -8.57
N SER A 40 -38.26 -0.39 -8.52
CA SER A 40 -36.88 -0.89 -8.47
C SER A 40 -36.57 -1.54 -7.12
N ALA A 41 -35.94 -2.72 -7.16
CA ALA A 41 -35.35 -3.34 -5.97
C ALA A 41 -34.00 -2.70 -5.59
N SER A 42 -33.39 -1.93 -6.50
CA SER A 42 -32.15 -1.19 -6.28
C SER A 42 -32.46 0.21 -5.76
N MET A 43 -31.67 0.65 -4.78
CA MET A 43 -31.84 1.92 -4.10
C MET A 43 -30.52 2.69 -4.16
N ILE A 44 -30.59 4.00 -4.23
CA ILE A 44 -29.50 4.85 -3.77
C ILE A 44 -29.41 4.68 -2.25
N GLU A 45 -28.20 4.49 -1.75
CA GLU A 45 -27.89 4.52 -0.32
C GLU A 45 -26.70 5.46 -0.11
N ILE A 46 -26.85 6.40 0.82
CA ILE A 46 -25.77 7.27 1.29
C ILE A 46 -25.66 7.06 2.79
N ARG A 47 -24.47 6.68 3.25
CA ARG A 47 -24.24 6.27 4.63
C ARG A 47 -23.06 7.01 5.22
N LEU A 48 -23.27 7.64 6.36
CA LEU A 48 -22.18 8.13 7.20
C LEU A 48 -21.42 6.95 7.79
N LEU A 49 -20.12 6.87 7.53
CA LEU A 49 -19.26 5.89 8.16
C LEU A 49 -18.99 6.31 9.62
N PRO A 50 -19.05 5.37 10.58
CA PRO A 50 -18.91 5.70 12.00
C PRO A 50 -17.49 6.11 12.41
N ALA A 51 -16.48 5.72 11.62
CA ALA A 51 -15.08 6.05 11.83
C ALA A 51 -14.28 5.88 10.51
N PRO A 52 -13.12 6.56 10.39
CA PRO A 52 -12.67 7.63 11.27
C PRO A 52 -13.49 8.92 11.11
N ILE A 53 -13.52 9.75 12.16
CA ILE A 53 -14.01 11.13 12.13
C ILE A 53 -12.87 12.00 12.67
N ALA A 54 -12.51 13.05 11.94
CA ALA A 54 -11.52 14.02 12.40
C ALA A 54 -12.20 15.31 12.82
N TYR A 55 -11.67 15.94 13.86
CA TYR A 55 -12.11 17.23 14.37
C TYR A 55 -10.92 18.19 14.40
N GLY A 56 -11.16 19.44 14.07
CA GLY A 56 -10.15 20.48 14.11
C GLY A 56 -10.71 21.82 13.67
N THR A 57 -9.83 22.71 13.22
CA THR A 57 -10.19 24.03 12.72
C THR A 57 -9.74 24.14 11.27
N LEU A 58 -10.64 24.58 10.39
CA LEU A 58 -10.36 24.95 9.01
C LEU A 58 -10.90 26.36 8.78
N ASP A 59 -10.07 27.26 8.26
CA ASP A 59 -10.38 28.68 8.04
C ASP A 59 -10.99 29.35 9.28
N ASP A 60 -10.37 29.14 10.44
CA ASP A 60 -10.80 29.63 11.77
C ASP A 60 -12.17 29.11 12.25
N GLN A 61 -12.75 28.10 11.60
CA GLN A 61 -14.04 27.52 11.94
C GLN A 61 -13.89 26.08 12.48
N ASP A 62 -14.59 25.80 13.58
CA ASP A 62 -14.72 24.42 14.10
C ASP A 62 -15.30 23.52 13.00
N SER A 63 -14.54 22.46 12.69
CA SER A 63 -14.77 21.60 11.54
C SER A 63 -14.70 20.13 11.93
N ALA A 64 -15.50 19.32 11.25
CA ALA A 64 -15.40 17.87 11.23
C ALA A 64 -15.17 17.40 9.79
N ALA A 65 -14.24 16.47 9.61
CA ALA A 65 -14.11 15.69 8.39
C ALA A 65 -14.69 14.30 8.64
N VAL A 66 -15.61 13.89 7.78
CA VAL A 66 -16.31 12.60 7.84
C VAL A 66 -16.23 11.89 6.50
N LEU A 67 -16.62 10.62 6.51
CA LEU A 67 -16.68 9.80 5.30
C LEU A 67 -18.11 9.37 5.02
N LEU A 68 -18.54 9.54 3.78
CA LEU A 68 -19.79 8.99 3.26
C LEU A 68 -19.47 7.81 2.34
N ALA A 69 -20.19 6.71 2.51
CA ALA A 69 -20.25 5.63 1.53
C ALA A 69 -21.52 5.80 0.68
N GLU A 70 -21.33 5.98 -0.62
CA GLU A 70 -22.40 6.23 -1.58
C GLU A 70 -22.53 5.06 -2.56
N SER A 71 -23.75 4.55 -2.73
CA SER A 71 -24.10 3.51 -3.68
C SER A 71 -25.33 3.92 -4.47
N GLY A 72 -25.23 3.90 -5.81
CA GLY A 72 -26.35 4.19 -6.72
C GLY A 72 -27.21 2.97 -7.07
N GLY A 73 -27.18 1.91 -6.26
CA GLY A 73 -27.93 0.67 -6.51
C GLY A 73 -27.24 -0.35 -7.43
N GLY A 74 -26.01 -0.06 -7.86
CA GLY A 74 -25.15 -0.99 -8.58
C GLY A 74 -24.27 -1.83 -7.65
N SER A 75 -23.15 -2.33 -8.18
CA SER A 75 -22.14 -3.03 -7.37
C SER A 75 -21.13 -2.09 -6.70
N GLY A 76 -20.85 -0.91 -7.28
CA GLY A 76 -19.86 0.04 -6.75
C GLY A 76 -20.28 0.68 -5.43
N THR A 77 -19.31 1.08 -4.62
CA THR A 77 -19.54 1.88 -3.41
C THR A 77 -18.43 2.91 -3.33
N PHE A 78 -18.77 4.18 -3.55
CA PHE A 78 -17.80 5.26 -3.58
C PHE A 78 -17.67 5.88 -2.19
N ILE A 79 -16.44 6.08 -1.75
CA ILE A 79 -16.16 6.81 -0.51
C ILE A 79 -15.93 8.27 -0.85
N VAL A 80 -16.59 9.14 -0.12
CA VAL A 80 -16.52 10.60 -0.25
C VAL A 80 -16.06 11.18 1.07
N LEU A 81 -15.03 12.01 1.02
CA LEU A 81 -14.64 12.90 2.13
C LEU A 81 -15.61 14.07 2.15
N ALA A 82 -16.24 14.33 3.29
CA ALA A 82 -17.13 15.47 3.49
C ALA A 82 -16.64 16.33 4.66
N VAL A 83 -16.58 17.64 4.45
CA VAL A 83 -16.30 18.61 5.52
C VAL A 83 -17.60 19.22 6.00
N VAL A 84 -17.75 19.24 7.31
CA VAL A 84 -18.85 19.89 8.02
C VAL A 84 -18.27 20.98 8.91
N GLN A 85 -18.75 22.20 8.74
CA GLN A 85 -18.46 23.31 9.65
C GLN A 85 -19.69 23.63 10.48
N ALA A 86 -19.49 24.21 11.66
CA ALA A 86 -20.59 24.66 12.51
C ALA A 86 -20.64 26.18 12.70
N PRO A 87 -20.81 26.98 11.63
CA PRO A 87 -20.97 28.43 11.77
C PRO A 87 -22.13 28.74 12.71
N GLU A 88 -21.86 29.56 13.72
CA GLU A 88 -22.83 29.93 14.77
C GLU A 88 -23.50 28.71 15.47
N GLY A 89 -22.81 27.57 15.48
CA GLY A 89 -23.28 26.34 16.13
C GLY A 89 -24.29 25.52 15.32
N THR A 90 -24.46 25.79 14.02
CA THR A 90 -25.30 24.98 13.13
C THR A 90 -24.42 24.18 12.17
N PRO A 91 -24.43 22.84 12.20
CA PRO A 91 -23.62 22.04 11.29
C PRO A 91 -24.11 22.15 9.85
N VAL A 92 -23.18 22.40 8.92
CA VAL A 92 -23.41 22.55 7.48
C VAL A 92 -22.32 21.79 6.74
N ASN A 93 -22.69 20.91 5.81
CA ASN A 93 -21.74 20.32 4.88
C ASN A 93 -21.28 21.41 3.88
N VAL A 94 -19.99 21.73 3.87
CA VAL A 94 -19.44 22.87 3.11
C VAL A 94 -18.66 22.45 1.87
N ALA A 95 -18.10 21.24 1.84
CA ALA A 95 -17.33 20.75 0.72
C ALA A 95 -17.21 19.22 0.75
N ASN A 96 -17.10 18.62 -0.44
CA ASN A 96 -16.92 17.19 -0.62
C ASN A 96 -15.77 16.91 -1.60
N ALA A 97 -15.09 15.77 -1.42
CA ALA A 97 -14.10 15.24 -2.37
C ALA A 97 -14.29 13.73 -2.55
N PRO A 98 -14.36 13.21 -3.78
CA PRO A 98 -14.41 11.78 -4.01
C PRO A 98 -13.03 11.15 -3.70
N LEU A 99 -13.00 10.12 -2.86
CA LEU A 99 -11.77 9.38 -2.55
C LEU A 99 -11.59 8.15 -3.44
N GLY A 100 -12.70 7.56 -3.91
CA GLY A 100 -12.67 6.45 -4.89
C GLY A 100 -13.65 5.32 -4.57
N ASP A 101 -13.65 4.27 -5.40
CA ASP A 101 -14.48 3.06 -5.20
C ASP A 101 -13.83 2.16 -4.14
N ARG A 102 -14.58 1.85 -3.08
CA ARG A 102 -14.23 0.92 -1.99
C ARG A 102 -12.87 1.14 -1.33
N VAL A 103 -12.38 2.37 -1.32
CA VAL A 103 -11.15 2.70 -0.59
C VAL A 103 -11.32 2.43 0.90
N GLN A 104 -10.26 1.97 1.56
CA GLN A 104 -10.26 1.72 3.00
C GLN A 104 -9.51 2.85 3.71
N VAL A 105 -10.23 3.83 4.25
CA VAL A 105 -9.61 4.93 5.00
C VAL A 105 -9.15 4.43 6.37
N GLN A 106 -7.85 4.48 6.60
CA GLN A 106 -7.19 4.04 7.84
C GLN A 106 -7.06 5.20 8.84
N SER A 107 -6.74 6.39 8.34
CA SER A 107 -6.54 7.58 9.14
C SER A 107 -7.18 8.80 8.48
N LEU A 108 -7.71 9.69 9.32
CA LEU A 108 -8.25 10.97 8.92
C LEU A 108 -7.86 11.99 9.99
N ALA A 109 -7.27 13.11 9.58
CA ALA A 109 -6.81 14.15 10.49
C ALA A 109 -7.09 15.55 9.93
N ILE A 110 -7.33 16.51 10.83
CA ILE A 110 -7.34 17.94 10.53
C ILE A 110 -6.22 18.57 11.35
N ALA A 111 -5.25 19.16 10.67
CA ALA A 111 -4.13 19.88 11.29
C ALA A 111 -3.60 20.94 10.32
N ASP A 112 -3.08 22.06 10.84
CA ASP A 112 -2.41 23.10 10.04
C ASP A 112 -3.23 23.59 8.83
N ASN A 113 -4.55 23.75 9.01
CA ASN A 113 -5.52 24.13 7.97
C ASN A 113 -5.65 23.13 6.79
N GLN A 114 -5.23 21.89 7.01
CA GLN A 114 -5.25 20.83 6.01
C GLN A 114 -5.97 19.59 6.55
N ILE A 115 -6.50 18.79 5.63
CA ILE A 115 -7.10 17.49 5.91
C ILE A 115 -6.20 16.42 5.31
N THR A 116 -5.69 15.52 6.13
CA THR A 116 -4.89 14.38 5.69
C THR A 116 -5.73 13.11 5.73
N VAL A 117 -5.78 12.39 4.62
CA VAL A 117 -6.47 11.12 4.46
C VAL A 117 -5.43 10.05 4.14
N GLU A 118 -5.29 9.05 5.00
CA GLU A 118 -4.49 7.85 4.71
C GLU A 118 -5.43 6.68 4.45
N MET A 119 -5.27 6.03 3.30
CA MET A 119 -6.19 4.99 2.84
C MET A 119 -5.50 3.90 2.03
N LEU A 120 -6.16 2.74 1.90
CA LEU A 120 -5.86 1.78 0.83
C LEU A 120 -6.77 2.07 -0.35
N ALA A 121 -6.16 2.38 -1.49
CA ALA A 121 -6.83 2.54 -2.78
C ALA A 121 -6.56 1.33 -3.69
N GLN A 122 -7.33 1.25 -4.78
CA GLN A 122 -7.18 0.19 -5.77
C GLN A 122 -5.88 0.38 -6.55
N GLY A 123 -4.95 -0.54 -6.39
CA GLY A 123 -3.75 -0.64 -7.23
C GLY A 123 -4.06 -1.23 -8.62
N PRO A 124 -3.12 -1.10 -9.57
CA PRO A 124 -3.30 -1.57 -10.95
C PRO A 124 -3.52 -3.10 -11.05
N ASP A 125 -2.93 -3.85 -10.12
CA ASP A 125 -2.99 -5.32 -10.09
C ASP A 125 -3.99 -5.87 -9.06
N ASP A 126 -4.67 -5.00 -8.32
CA ASP A 126 -5.60 -5.43 -7.28
C ASP A 126 -6.89 -6.00 -7.90
N PRO A 127 -7.45 -7.08 -7.34
CA PRO A 127 -8.84 -7.44 -7.58
C PRO A 127 -9.78 -6.34 -7.06
N MET A 128 -10.90 -6.07 -7.74
CA MET A 128 -11.90 -5.03 -7.40
C MET A 128 -12.53 -5.13 -5.99
N CYS A 129 -12.23 -6.19 -5.23
CA CYS A 129 -12.69 -6.39 -3.86
C CYS A 129 -11.73 -5.84 -2.79
N CYS A 130 -10.46 -5.65 -3.16
CA CYS A 130 -9.37 -5.84 -2.22
C CYS A 130 -8.24 -4.84 -2.54
N PRO A 131 -8.42 -3.54 -2.22
CA PRO A 131 -7.42 -2.51 -2.45
C PRO A 131 -6.18 -2.71 -1.55
N SER A 132 -4.99 -2.48 -2.10
CA SER A 132 -3.69 -2.68 -1.44
C SER A 132 -2.70 -1.51 -1.64
N GLN A 133 -3.00 -0.55 -2.50
CA GLN A 133 -2.14 0.62 -2.71
C GLN A 133 -2.32 1.59 -1.53
N GLN A 134 -1.25 1.83 -0.77
CA GLN A 134 -1.27 2.80 0.32
C GLN A 134 -1.23 4.21 -0.27
N THR A 135 -2.26 5.01 -0.03
CA THR A 135 -2.38 6.36 -0.57
C THR A 135 -2.57 7.34 0.57
N THR A 136 -1.82 8.43 0.55
CA THR A 136 -2.03 9.60 1.42
C THR A 136 -2.40 10.77 0.54
N GLN A 137 -3.55 11.37 0.82
CA GLN A 137 -4.01 12.59 0.16
C GLN A 137 -4.10 13.73 1.18
N VAL A 138 -3.70 14.93 0.78
CA VAL A 138 -3.78 16.14 1.59
C VAL A 138 -4.66 17.15 0.87
N TYR A 139 -5.69 17.62 1.56
CA TYR A 139 -6.65 18.57 1.04
C TYR A 139 -6.60 19.89 1.80
N GLU A 140 -6.79 20.98 1.06
CA GLU A 140 -7.08 22.31 1.61
C GLU A 140 -8.52 22.70 1.27
N LEU A 141 -9.23 23.27 2.25
CA LEU A 141 -10.53 23.88 2.00
C LEU A 141 -10.33 25.22 1.28
N GLN A 142 -10.97 25.38 0.12
CA GLN A 142 -10.94 26.59 -0.69
C GLN A 142 -12.37 27.01 -1.01
N GLY A 143 -12.96 27.82 -0.12
CA GLY A 143 -14.36 28.20 -0.22
C GLY A 143 -15.27 26.99 0.03
N ASP A 144 -16.00 26.57 -1.01
CA ASP A 144 -16.92 25.42 -1.01
C ASP A 144 -16.33 24.17 -1.69
N THR A 145 -15.01 24.15 -1.89
CA THR A 145 -14.31 23.05 -2.56
C THR A 145 -13.14 22.52 -1.74
N LEU A 146 -12.84 21.24 -1.88
CA LEU A 146 -11.62 20.63 -1.37
C LEU A 146 -10.60 20.52 -2.49
N ALA A 147 -9.52 21.28 -2.39
CA ALA A 147 -8.40 21.21 -3.32
C ALA A 147 -7.40 20.16 -2.85
N LEU A 148 -7.11 19.17 -3.70
CA LEU A 148 -6.01 18.23 -3.45
C LEU A 148 -4.68 18.96 -3.66
N VAL A 149 -3.92 19.15 -2.58
CA VAL A 149 -2.65 19.91 -2.60
C VAL A 149 -1.41 19.00 -2.55
N ASP A 150 -1.57 17.78 -2.07
CA ASP A 150 -0.53 16.74 -2.13
C ASP A 150 -1.17 15.35 -2.22
N GLU A 151 -0.51 14.45 -2.94
CA GLU A 151 -0.88 13.05 -3.02
C GLU A 151 0.38 12.20 -3.13
N THR A 152 0.54 11.29 -2.18
CA THR A 152 1.60 10.28 -2.22
C THR A 152 0.96 8.91 -2.27
N THR A 153 1.17 8.20 -3.37
CA THR A 153 0.79 6.81 -3.53
C THR A 153 2.03 5.94 -3.30
N SER A 154 2.05 5.22 -2.19
CA SER A 154 2.94 4.10 -1.98
C SER A 154 2.21 2.85 -2.46
N SER A 155 2.43 2.49 -3.72
CA SER A 155 2.09 1.14 -4.15
C SER A 155 2.79 0.16 -3.22
N THR A 156 2.04 -0.72 -2.57
CA THR A 156 2.55 -2.06 -2.28
C THR A 156 2.66 -2.79 -3.61
N GLU A 157 3.44 -2.24 -4.55
CA GLU A 157 4.19 -3.14 -5.40
C GLU A 157 4.97 -3.97 -4.40
N SER A 158 4.82 -5.30 -4.49
CA SER A 158 5.87 -6.18 -4.01
C SER A 158 7.16 -5.52 -4.43
N GLY A 159 7.90 -5.00 -3.45
CA GLY A 159 9.04 -4.16 -3.71
C GLY A 159 10.06 -5.00 -4.47
N SER A 160 9.96 -5.01 -5.79
CA SER A 160 11.12 -4.99 -6.64
C SER A 160 11.80 -3.65 -6.32
N SER A 161 12.49 -3.62 -5.18
CA SER A 161 13.84 -3.08 -5.21
C SER A 161 14.41 -3.75 -6.44
N ALA A 162 14.62 -3.00 -7.53
CA ALA A 162 15.23 -3.55 -8.73
C ALA A 162 16.38 -4.40 -8.23
N SER A 163 16.25 -5.73 -8.37
CA SER A 163 17.13 -6.62 -7.64
C SER A 163 18.53 -6.25 -8.06
N THR A 164 19.34 -5.74 -7.13
CA THR A 164 20.71 -5.33 -7.46
C THR A 164 21.54 -6.51 -7.95
N LEU A 165 21.02 -7.71 -7.72
CA LEU A 165 21.56 -8.98 -8.17
C LEU A 165 20.98 -9.44 -9.51
N ALA A 166 19.75 -9.08 -9.90
CA ALA A 166 19.17 -9.53 -11.16
C ALA A 166 20.04 -9.14 -12.37
N GLY A 167 20.32 -10.12 -13.23
CA GLY A 167 21.16 -9.97 -14.41
C GLY A 167 22.67 -9.91 -14.12
N THR A 168 23.11 -10.22 -12.89
CA THR A 168 24.52 -10.13 -12.49
C THR A 168 25.19 -11.50 -12.37
N THR A 169 26.52 -11.52 -12.51
CA THR A 169 27.37 -12.67 -12.17
C THR A 169 28.49 -12.20 -11.24
N TRP A 170 28.63 -12.86 -10.10
CA TRP A 170 29.60 -12.58 -9.05
C TRP A 170 30.66 -13.68 -9.00
N VAL A 171 31.91 -13.29 -8.75
CA VAL A 171 33.03 -14.21 -8.56
C VAL A 171 33.37 -14.25 -7.08
N TRP A 172 33.54 -15.44 -6.52
CA TRP A 172 33.93 -15.58 -5.11
C TRP A 172 35.33 -15.00 -4.89
N SER A 173 35.44 -13.98 -4.04
CA SER A 173 36.73 -13.41 -3.65
C SER A 173 37.25 -14.01 -2.34
N GLN A 174 36.39 -14.06 -1.31
CA GLN A 174 36.77 -14.47 0.04
C GLN A 174 35.51 -14.79 0.87
N THR A 175 35.64 -15.69 1.84
CA THR A 175 34.70 -15.87 2.95
C THR A 175 35.40 -15.53 4.26
N GLN A 176 34.76 -14.72 5.10
CA GLN A 176 35.20 -14.48 6.48
C GLN A 176 34.27 -15.24 7.43
N MET A 177 34.85 -16.13 8.23
CA MET A 177 34.13 -16.90 9.25
C MET A 177 33.97 -16.10 10.54
N ASN A 178 33.06 -16.55 11.42
CA ASN A 178 32.78 -15.94 12.71
C ASN A 178 33.99 -15.85 13.66
N ASP A 179 35.00 -16.70 13.44
CA ASP A 179 36.25 -16.74 14.20
C ASP A 179 37.38 -15.95 13.53
N ASP A 180 37.04 -15.07 12.59
CA ASP A 180 37.95 -14.27 11.75
C ASP A 180 38.82 -15.09 10.78
N THR A 181 38.57 -16.40 10.64
CA THR A 181 39.24 -17.21 9.61
C THR A 181 38.83 -16.71 8.22
N LEU A 182 39.83 -16.38 7.40
CA LEU A 182 39.64 -16.01 6.00
C LEU A 182 39.88 -17.21 5.10
N LYS A 183 38.94 -17.47 4.21
CA LYS A 183 39.03 -18.50 3.17
C LYS A 183 38.94 -17.86 1.80
N THR A 184 39.73 -18.34 0.86
CA THR A 184 39.77 -17.86 -0.52
C THR A 184 39.67 -19.06 -1.47
N PRO A 185 39.21 -18.86 -2.72
CA PRO A 185 39.23 -19.93 -3.71
C PRO A 185 40.68 -20.36 -4.01
N ALA A 186 40.94 -21.67 -4.03
CA ALA A 186 42.23 -22.23 -4.44
C ALA A 186 42.53 -21.96 -5.92
N VAL A 187 41.47 -21.87 -6.73
CA VAL A 187 41.54 -21.50 -8.15
C VAL A 187 40.77 -20.19 -8.36
N GLU A 188 41.50 -19.12 -8.62
CA GLU A 188 40.93 -17.80 -8.87
C GLU A 188 39.93 -17.84 -10.04
N GLY A 189 38.73 -17.29 -9.83
CA GLY A 189 37.69 -17.23 -10.86
C GLY A 189 36.93 -18.53 -11.12
N ALA A 190 37.25 -19.63 -10.43
CA ALA A 190 36.56 -20.92 -10.64
C ALA A 190 35.15 -20.97 -10.02
N PHE A 191 34.84 -20.07 -9.08
CA PHE A 191 33.59 -20.06 -8.35
C PHE A 191 32.76 -18.82 -8.69
N THR A 192 31.57 -19.03 -9.24
CA THR A 192 30.66 -17.94 -9.62
C THR A 192 29.24 -18.17 -9.15
N LEU A 193 28.52 -17.08 -8.89
CA LEU A 193 27.07 -17.05 -8.69
C LEU A 193 26.43 -16.14 -9.73
N THR A 194 25.42 -16.65 -10.42
CA THR A 194 24.65 -15.92 -11.43
C THR A 194 23.21 -15.81 -10.95
N PHE A 195 22.66 -14.60 -11.01
CA PHE A 195 21.29 -14.29 -10.68
C PHE A 195 20.61 -13.78 -11.95
N ASN A 196 19.65 -14.52 -12.48
CA ASN A 196 18.96 -14.17 -13.73
C ASN A 196 17.72 -13.31 -13.45
N ASP A 197 17.32 -12.50 -14.43
CA ASP A 197 16.15 -11.62 -14.33
C ASP A 197 14.82 -12.38 -14.09
N ASP A 198 14.78 -13.69 -14.34
CA ASP A 198 13.61 -14.55 -14.16
C ASP A 198 13.52 -15.21 -12.77
N GLY A 199 14.39 -14.83 -11.83
CA GLY A 199 14.44 -15.41 -10.47
C GLY A 199 15.20 -16.73 -10.37
N THR A 200 15.81 -17.21 -11.47
CA THR A 200 16.67 -18.40 -11.44
C THR A 200 18.09 -18.05 -11.00
N ALA A 201 18.72 -18.98 -10.29
CA ALA A 201 20.10 -18.87 -9.84
C ALA A 201 20.95 -20.00 -10.44
N GLY A 202 22.20 -19.68 -10.76
CA GLY A 202 23.21 -20.65 -11.17
C GLY A 202 24.47 -20.50 -10.33
N ALA A 203 25.13 -21.61 -10.00
CA ALA A 203 26.47 -21.58 -9.42
C ALA A 203 27.43 -22.42 -10.27
N THR A 204 28.62 -21.91 -10.52
CA THR A 204 29.73 -22.70 -11.07
C THR A 204 30.77 -22.87 -9.96
N THR A 205 31.25 -24.09 -9.77
CA THR A 205 32.34 -24.39 -8.84
C THR A 205 33.58 -24.85 -9.62
N ASP A 206 34.64 -25.21 -8.91
CA ASP A 206 35.81 -25.86 -9.48
C ASP A 206 35.56 -27.29 -9.99
N CYS A 207 34.35 -27.84 -9.80
CA CYS A 207 33.98 -29.19 -10.20
C CYS A 207 32.63 -29.24 -10.95
N ASN A 208 31.51 -28.99 -10.27
CA ASN A 208 30.15 -29.06 -10.81
C ASN A 208 29.51 -27.69 -11.04
N THR A 209 28.47 -27.69 -11.85
CA THR A 209 27.55 -26.55 -11.96
C THR A 209 26.24 -26.89 -11.28
N TYR A 210 25.66 -25.90 -10.62
CA TYR A 210 24.39 -25.98 -9.91
C TYR A 210 23.37 -25.03 -10.52
N SER A 211 22.09 -25.38 -10.42
CA SER A 211 20.98 -24.51 -10.80
C SER A 211 19.83 -24.61 -9.81
N GLY A 212 19.07 -23.52 -9.73
CA GLY A 212 17.89 -23.40 -8.90
C GLY A 212 17.30 -22.00 -8.96
N SER A 213 16.94 -21.45 -7.81
CA SER A 213 16.23 -20.18 -7.69
C SER A 213 16.78 -19.33 -6.57
N TYR A 214 16.53 -18.03 -6.66
CA TYR A 214 16.77 -17.11 -5.56
C TYR A 214 15.52 -16.28 -5.28
N THR A 215 15.43 -15.75 -4.06
CA THR A 215 14.40 -14.81 -3.66
C THR A 215 15.04 -13.68 -2.87
N GLU A 216 14.64 -12.45 -3.19
CA GLU A 216 15.17 -11.24 -2.59
C GLU A 216 14.02 -10.41 -2.03
N GLU A 217 14.05 -10.14 -0.73
CA GLU A 217 13.00 -9.37 -0.04
C GLU A 217 13.62 -8.49 1.05
N GLY A 218 13.53 -7.16 0.88
CA GLY A 218 13.92 -6.20 1.93
C GLY A 218 15.35 -6.33 2.45
N GLY A 219 16.32 -6.71 1.59
CA GLY A 219 17.73 -6.94 1.96
C GLY A 219 18.03 -8.36 2.47
N SER A 220 17.02 -9.21 2.55
CA SER A 220 17.17 -10.66 2.76
C SER A 220 17.39 -11.35 1.42
N LEU A 221 18.24 -12.36 1.40
CA LEU A 221 18.52 -13.17 0.22
C LEU A 221 18.43 -14.65 0.60
N ALA A 222 17.63 -15.42 -0.14
CA ALA A 222 17.57 -16.87 -0.06
C ALA A 222 17.98 -17.47 -1.41
N ILE A 223 18.83 -18.50 -1.38
CA ILE A 223 19.33 -19.18 -2.58
C ILE A 223 19.11 -20.69 -2.41
N GLU A 224 18.43 -21.31 -3.37
CA GLU A 224 18.19 -22.74 -3.42
C GLU A 224 18.83 -23.33 -4.67
N LEU A 225 19.65 -24.37 -4.52
CA LEU A 225 20.39 -25.01 -5.63
C LEU A 225 20.17 -26.53 -5.65
N PRO A 226 18.96 -27.02 -5.97
CA PRO A 226 18.62 -28.44 -5.87
C PRO A 226 19.18 -29.31 -7.00
N ALA A 227 19.56 -28.71 -8.14
CA ALA A 227 20.07 -29.42 -9.30
C ALA A 227 21.58 -29.19 -9.46
N ALA A 228 22.33 -30.26 -9.71
CA ALA A 228 23.77 -30.23 -9.92
C ALA A 228 24.19 -31.22 -11.01
N THR A 229 25.31 -30.95 -11.69
CA THR A 229 26.02 -31.99 -12.43
C THR A 229 26.65 -33.00 -11.46
N LEU A 230 26.91 -34.22 -11.95
CA LEU A 230 27.42 -35.33 -11.11
C LEU A 230 28.82 -35.78 -11.55
N MET A 231 29.76 -34.83 -11.66
CA MET A 231 31.17 -35.15 -11.86
C MET A 231 31.82 -35.58 -10.54
N ALA A 232 32.80 -36.48 -10.65
CA ALA A 232 33.61 -36.87 -9.51
C ALA A 232 34.67 -35.79 -9.24
N CYS A 233 34.50 -35.07 -8.14
CA CYS A 233 35.39 -33.98 -7.76
C CYS A 233 36.70 -34.49 -7.17
N PRO A 234 37.82 -33.78 -7.40
CA PRO A 234 39.08 -34.09 -6.75
C PRO A 234 39.01 -33.79 -5.25
N ASP A 235 39.90 -34.40 -4.46
CA ASP A 235 39.91 -34.29 -2.99
C ASP A 235 40.15 -32.87 -2.48
N ASP A 236 40.74 -32.00 -3.29
CA ASP A 236 41.03 -30.60 -2.99
C ASP A 236 39.96 -29.61 -3.46
N SER A 237 38.83 -30.10 -4.00
CA SER A 237 37.73 -29.24 -4.42
C SER A 237 37.08 -28.50 -3.25
N GLN A 238 36.79 -27.22 -3.45
CA GLN A 238 36.07 -26.38 -2.48
C GLN A 238 34.56 -26.31 -2.72
N GLU A 239 34.02 -27.12 -3.65
CA GLU A 239 32.60 -27.14 -4.03
C GLU A 239 31.64 -27.26 -2.83
N GLN A 240 31.81 -28.28 -2.00
CA GLN A 240 30.84 -28.56 -0.92
C GLN A 240 30.78 -27.43 0.10
N GLU A 241 31.94 -26.85 0.41
CA GLU A 241 32.03 -25.72 1.32
C GLU A 241 31.36 -24.49 0.73
N PHE A 242 31.71 -24.14 -0.51
CA PHE A 242 31.14 -22.98 -1.19
C PHE A 242 29.62 -23.05 -1.29
N ILE A 243 29.06 -24.21 -1.68
CA ILE A 243 27.61 -24.37 -1.80
C ILE A 243 26.91 -24.33 -0.43
N ALA A 244 27.52 -24.89 0.61
CA ALA A 244 26.98 -24.83 1.96
C ALA A 244 26.91 -23.37 2.47
N ASP A 245 27.97 -22.59 2.24
CA ASP A 245 28.02 -21.19 2.64
C ASP A 245 26.96 -20.37 1.88
N VAL A 246 26.89 -20.51 0.56
CA VAL A 246 25.95 -19.77 -0.30
C VAL A 246 24.49 -20.08 0.02
N THR A 247 24.16 -21.35 0.27
CA THR A 247 22.78 -21.74 0.61
C THR A 247 22.39 -21.43 2.06
N SER A 248 23.32 -20.93 2.87
CA SER A 248 23.09 -20.46 4.25
C SER A 248 22.95 -18.94 4.38
N ILE A 249 22.96 -18.21 3.26
CA ILE A 249 22.81 -16.76 3.24
C ILE A 249 21.43 -16.36 3.74
N ASN A 250 21.40 -15.33 4.60
CA ASN A 250 20.17 -14.73 5.11
C ASN A 250 20.01 -13.25 4.72
N SER A 251 21.11 -12.58 4.37
CA SER A 251 21.13 -11.14 4.05
C SER A 251 22.35 -10.80 3.19
N TYR A 252 22.29 -9.70 2.44
CA TYR A 252 23.39 -9.25 1.59
C TYR A 252 23.49 -7.72 1.56
N ILE A 253 24.66 -7.21 1.11
CA ILE A 253 24.91 -5.78 0.86
C ILE A 253 25.72 -5.68 -0.43
N VAL A 254 25.37 -4.75 -1.32
CA VAL A 254 26.14 -4.39 -2.52
C VAL A 254 26.74 -3.00 -2.32
N THR A 255 28.04 -2.86 -2.59
CA THR A 255 28.77 -1.58 -2.53
C THR A 255 29.41 -1.28 -3.88
N GLU A 256 29.28 -0.04 -4.36
CA GLU A 256 29.95 0.48 -5.57
C GLU A 256 31.43 0.83 -5.34
#